data_AF-A0A3N5JKV9-F1
#
_entry.id   AF-A0A3N5JKV9-F1
#
_cell.length_a   1.000
_cell.length_b   1.000
_cell.length_c   1.000
_cell.angle_alpha   90.00
_cell.angle_beta   90.00
_cell.angle_gamma   90.00
#
_symmetry.space_group_name_H-M   'P 1'
#
loop_
_entity.id
_entity.type
_entity.pdbx_description
1 polymer ?
#
loop_
_entity_poly.entity_id
_entity_poly.type
_entity_poly.pdbx_seq_one_letter_code
_entity_poly.pdbx_strand_id
1 'polypeptide(L)'
;MPRRKCCRMIGCLPDNTYYKPKGIPASELEETVLTLDEYEALNLADYEQRYQEQAAGAMHISRQTFGRIIESAHYKIAEALIHGHAIRIEGGEIALRKNRKAVCKRCKSKFDPLNGKPSNGPCPHCKQLIGT
;
A
#
# COMPACT_ATOMS: atom_id res chain seq x y z
N MET A 1 -18.48 -16.04 -15.02
CA MET A 1 -17.17 -16.40 -14.43
C MET A 1 -16.58 -15.15 -13.79
N PRO A 2 -16.18 -15.15 -12.50
CA PRO A 2 -15.50 -14.00 -11.92
C PRO A 2 -14.16 -13.83 -12.64
N ARG A 3 -13.96 -12.69 -13.31
CA ARG A 3 -12.71 -12.37 -14.00
C ARG A 3 -11.58 -12.38 -12.97
N ARG A 4 -10.55 -13.20 -13.18
CA ARG A 4 -9.34 -13.21 -12.32
C ARG A 4 -8.86 -11.77 -12.19
N LYS A 5 -8.80 -11.25 -10.96
CA LYS A 5 -8.32 -9.90 -10.69
C LYS A 5 -6.84 -9.90 -11.06
N CYS A 6 -6.50 -9.31 -12.20
CA CYS A 6 -5.12 -9.19 -12.65
C CYS A 6 -4.33 -8.49 -11.55
N CYS A 7 -3.18 -9.04 -11.17
CA CYS A 7 -2.33 -8.49 -10.10
C CYS A 7 -2.00 -7.02 -10.40
N ARG A 8 -2.49 -6.12 -9.56
CA ARG A 8 -2.33 -4.67 -9.71
C ARG A 8 -0.99 -4.24 -9.09
N MET A 9 -0.27 -3.34 -9.76
CA MET A 9 1.00 -2.81 -9.27
C MET A 9 0.72 -1.58 -8.40
N ILE A 10 1.23 -1.60 -7.17
CA ILE A 10 1.22 -0.46 -6.25
C ILE A 10 2.62 0.19 -6.31
N GLY A 11 2.69 1.52 -6.46
CA GLY A 11 3.93 2.27 -6.54
C GLY A 11 4.69 2.33 -5.20
N CYS A 12 3.96 2.36 -4.09
CA CYS A 12 4.50 2.40 -2.73
C CYS A 12 3.56 1.78 -1.69
N LEU A 13 4.10 1.08 -0.69
CA LEU A 13 3.32 0.71 0.49
C LEU A 13 3.19 1.95 1.39
N PRO A 14 2.00 2.22 1.96
CA PRO A 14 1.84 3.33 2.89
C PRO A 14 2.61 3.07 4.18
N ASP A 15 3.40 4.07 4.63
CA ASP A 15 4.09 4.03 5.93
C ASP A 15 3.09 4.07 7.10
N ASN A 16 1.97 4.76 6.90
CA ASN A 16 0.88 4.87 7.86
C ASN A 16 -0.35 4.14 7.32
N THR A 17 -0.67 2.99 7.90
CA THR A 17 -1.80 2.14 7.48
C THR A 17 -3.07 2.38 8.27
N TYR A 18 -3.08 3.31 9.23
CA TYR A 18 -4.22 3.53 10.12
C TYR A 18 -4.44 5.01 10.45
N TYR A 19 -5.66 5.47 10.25
CA TYR A 19 -6.12 6.83 10.55
C TYR A 19 -7.38 6.76 11.40
N LYS A 20 -7.55 7.65 12.37
CA LYS A 20 -8.74 7.68 13.22
C LYS A 20 -9.07 9.08 13.71
N PRO A 21 -10.34 9.38 14.00
CA PRO A 21 -10.71 10.61 14.68
C PRO A 21 -10.04 10.73 16.05
N LYS A 22 -9.76 11.98 16.43
CA LYS A 22 -9.15 12.30 17.72
C LYS A 22 -10.22 12.24 18.82
N GLY A 23 -9.87 11.67 19.98
CA GLY A 23 -10.72 11.68 21.18
C GLY A 23 -11.51 10.39 21.45
N ILE A 24 -11.52 9.43 20.52
CA ILE A 24 -12.21 8.13 20.70
C ILE A 24 -11.16 7.00 20.67
N PRO A 25 -11.17 6.06 21.63
CA PRO A 25 -10.32 4.87 21.60
C PRO A 25 -10.55 4.05 20.32
N ALA A 26 -9.49 3.49 19.74
CA ALA A 26 -9.62 2.69 18.51
C ALA A 26 -10.51 1.45 18.68
N SER A 27 -10.58 0.89 19.89
CA SER A 27 -11.42 -0.26 20.24
C SER A 27 -12.93 0.01 20.18
N GLU A 28 -13.33 1.29 20.17
CA GLU A 28 -14.72 1.73 20.18
C GLU A 28 -15.16 2.30 18.82
N LEU A 29 -14.26 2.31 17.83
CA LEU A 29 -14.52 2.84 16.51
C LEU A 29 -14.85 1.71 15.53
N GLU A 30 -15.89 1.94 14.74
CA GLU A 30 -16.07 1.17 13.50
C GLU A 30 -14.95 1.51 12.52
N GLU A 31 -14.59 0.54 11.69
CA GLU A 31 -13.48 0.66 10.74
C GLU A 31 -13.98 0.56 9.29
N THR A 32 -13.57 1.52 8.47
CA THR A 32 -13.70 1.43 7.02
C THR A 32 -12.36 0.98 6.42
N VAL A 33 -12.37 -0.16 5.73
CA VAL A 33 -11.16 -0.73 5.13
C VAL A 33 -10.95 -0.21 3.71
N LEU A 34 -9.87 0.53 3.52
CA LEU A 34 -9.37 0.96 2.22
C LEU A 34 -8.39 -0.07 1.67
N THR A 35 -8.65 -0.60 0.49
CA THR A 35 -7.72 -1.53 -0.16
C THR A 35 -6.50 -0.78 -0.69
N LEU A 36 -5.41 -1.51 -0.90
CA LEU A 36 -4.21 -0.88 -1.45
C LEU A 36 -4.40 -0.38 -2.88
N ASP A 37 -5.29 -1.00 -3.66
CA ASP A 37 -5.65 -0.50 -4.99
C ASP A 37 -6.39 0.84 -4.90
N GLU A 38 -7.30 0.97 -3.92
CA GLU A 38 -8.04 2.21 -3.65
C GLU A 38 -7.09 3.30 -3.16
N TYR A 39 -6.13 2.95 -2.29
CA TYR A 39 -5.08 3.87 -1.84
C TYR A 39 -4.20 4.36 -2.99
N GLU A 40 -3.71 3.45 -3.84
CA GLU A 40 -2.89 3.81 -5.01
C GLU A 40 -3.69 4.68 -6.00
N ALA A 41 -4.97 4.37 -6.21
CA ALA A 41 -5.83 5.16 -7.07
C ALA A 41 -5.99 6.61 -6.56
N LEU A 42 -6.22 6.80 -5.25
CA LEU A 42 -6.26 8.13 -4.62
C LEU A 42 -4.92 8.85 -4.73
N ASN A 43 -3.80 8.13 -4.53
CA ASN A 43 -2.47 8.71 -4.69
C ASN A 43 -2.27 9.23 -6.11
N LEU A 44 -2.59 8.44 -7.14
CA LEU A 44 -2.37 8.83 -8.53
C LEU A 44 -3.35 9.91 -9.01
N ALA A 45 -4.64 9.77 -8.68
CA ALA A 45 -5.69 10.67 -9.18
C ALA A 45 -5.78 11.96 -8.39
N ASP A 46 -5.77 11.90 -7.05
CA ASP A 46 -6.09 13.06 -6.21
C ASP A 46 -4.83 13.75 -5.68
N TYR A 47 -3.82 12.99 -5.27
CA TYR A 47 -2.58 13.56 -4.73
C TYR A 47 -1.62 14.00 -5.84
N GLU A 48 -1.33 13.11 -6.80
CA GLU A 48 -0.47 13.40 -7.95
C GLU A 48 -1.21 14.09 -9.10
N GLN A 49 -2.54 14.24 -9.00
CA GLN A 49 -3.38 14.94 -9.97
C GLN A 49 -3.26 14.43 -11.41
N ARG A 50 -2.98 13.12 -11.58
CA ARG A 50 -2.84 12.53 -12.91
C ARG A 50 -4.19 12.38 -13.57
N TYR A 51 -4.21 12.52 -14.90
CA TYR A 51 -5.42 12.21 -15.66
C TYR A 51 -5.75 10.72 -15.54
N GLN A 52 -7.04 10.40 -15.47
CA GLN A 52 -7.53 9.05 -15.18
C GLN A 52 -6.96 7.96 -16.09
N GLU A 53 -6.71 8.28 -17.36
CA GLU A 53 -6.08 7.36 -18.32
C GLU A 53 -4.62 7.07 -17.97
N GLN A 54 -3.87 8.09 -17.55
CA GLN A 54 -2.47 7.96 -17.14
C GLN A 54 -2.35 7.17 -15.83
N ALA A 55 -3.25 7.43 -14.87
CA ALA A 55 -3.31 6.71 -13.61
C ALA A 55 -3.68 5.23 -13.81
N ALA A 56 -4.67 4.95 -14.68
CA ALA A 56 -5.01 3.59 -15.08
C ALA A 56 -3.83 2.85 -15.74
N GLY A 57 -3.08 3.55 -16.60
CA GLY A 57 -1.86 3.05 -17.22
C GLY A 57 -0.79 2.67 -16.21
N ALA A 58 -0.57 3.51 -15.18
CA ALA A 58 0.39 3.26 -14.11
C ALA A 58 0.05 2.01 -13.27
N MET A 59 -1.24 1.76 -13.06
CA MET A 59 -1.74 0.56 -12.35
C MET A 59 -1.90 -0.69 -13.25
N HIS A 60 -1.59 -0.58 -14.54
CA HIS A 60 -1.78 -1.65 -15.54
C HIS A 60 -3.21 -2.20 -15.62
N ILE A 61 -4.21 -1.32 -15.52
CA ILE A 61 -5.63 -1.67 -15.62
C ILE A 61 -6.36 -0.81 -16.65
N SER A 62 -7.55 -1.23 -17.07
CA SER A 62 -8.38 -0.40 -17.96
C SER A 62 -8.87 0.86 -17.26
N ARG A 63 -9.05 1.96 -18.01
CA ARG A 63 -9.65 3.21 -17.52
C ARG A 63 -10.97 2.98 -16.78
N GLN A 64 -11.80 2.06 -17.27
CA GLN A 64 -13.06 1.68 -16.63
C GLN A 64 -12.87 1.00 -15.27
N THR A 65 -11.85 0.13 -15.15
CA THR A 65 -11.53 -0.53 -13.89
C THR A 65 -10.99 0.47 -12.88
N PHE A 66 -10.12 1.38 -13.34
CA PHE A 66 -9.61 2.49 -12.51
C PHE A 66 -10.76 3.36 -11.99
N GLY A 67 -11.71 3.74 -12.85
CA GLY A 67 -12.91 4.49 -12.47
C GLY A 67 -13.70 3.85 -11.33
N ARG A 68 -13.91 2.53 -11.37
CA ARG A 68 -14.60 1.81 -10.30
C ARG A 68 -13.81 1.79 -8.98
N ILE A 69 -12.48 1.69 -9.07
CA ILE A 69 -11.60 1.68 -7.89
C ILE A 69 -11.63 3.05 -7.22
N ILE A 70 -11.46 4.14 -7.98
CA ILE A 70 -11.43 5.49 -7.41
C ILE A 70 -12.80 5.90 -6.83
N GLU A 71 -13.90 5.53 -7.50
CA GLU A 71 -15.26 5.76 -6.99
C GLU A 71 -15.50 5.03 -5.66
N SER A 72 -15.10 3.76 -5.58
CA SER A 72 -15.15 2.97 -4.33
C SER A 72 -14.29 3.60 -3.23
N ALA A 73 -13.09 4.07 -3.57
CA ALA A 73 -12.20 4.76 -2.64
C ALA A 73 -12.82 6.04 -2.06
N HIS A 74 -13.40 6.88 -2.92
CA HIS A 74 -14.07 8.12 -2.51
C HIS A 74 -15.26 7.85 -1.58
N TYR A 75 -16.09 6.86 -1.90
CA TYR A 75 -17.24 6.50 -1.06
C TYR A 75 -16.78 6.10 0.34
N LYS A 76 -15.76 5.24 0.45
CA LYS A 76 -15.22 4.78 1.74
C LYS A 76 -14.63 5.91 2.56
N ILE A 77 -13.91 6.83 1.93
CA ILE A 77 -13.41 8.02 2.63
C ILE A 77 -14.57 8.88 3.13
N ALA A 78 -15.57 9.12 2.28
CA ALA A 78 -16.74 9.91 2.66
C ALA A 78 -17.51 9.27 3.81
N GLU A 79 -17.76 7.97 3.75
CA GLU A 79 -18.39 7.19 4.82
C GLU A 79 -17.62 7.33 6.14
N ALA A 80 -16.31 7.13 6.11
CA ALA A 80 -15.48 7.23 7.31
C ALA A 80 -15.49 8.63 7.92
N LEU A 81 -15.50 9.68 7.09
CA LEU A 81 -15.58 11.05 7.56
C LEU A 81 -16.96 11.42 8.13
N ILE A 82 -18.05 10.94 7.51
CA ILE A 82 -19.42 11.24 7.93
C ILE A 82 -19.78 10.51 9.22
N HIS A 83 -19.42 9.23 9.33
CA HIS A 83 -19.75 8.39 10.48
C HIS A 83 -18.68 8.43 11.57
N GLY A 84 -17.52 9.03 11.30
CA GLY A 84 -16.40 9.10 12.24
C GLY A 84 -15.70 7.75 12.41
N HIS A 85 -15.64 6.92 11.36
CA HIS A 85 -14.94 5.65 11.41
C HIS A 85 -13.42 5.83 11.37
N ALA A 86 -12.70 4.85 11.89
CA ALA A 86 -11.28 4.73 11.59
C ALA A 86 -11.10 4.22 10.16
N ILE A 87 -10.07 4.70 9.46
CA ILE A 87 -9.68 4.22 8.15
C ILE A 87 -8.46 3.32 8.32
N ARG A 88 -8.60 2.06 7.93
CA ARG A 88 -7.51 1.09 7.91
C ARG A 88 -7.17 0.74 6.46
N ILE A 89 -5.90 0.88 6.10
CA ILE A 89 -5.42 0.57 4.76
C ILE A 89 -4.87 -0.86 4.75
N GLU A 90 -5.60 -1.77 4.12
CA GLU A 90 -5.26 -3.19 4.09
C GLU A 90 -5.71 -3.89 2.82
N GLY A 91 -4.99 -4.95 2.46
CA GLY A 91 -5.46 -5.92 1.49
C GLY A 91 -5.20 -5.57 0.02
N GLY A 92 -5.12 -6.65 -0.77
CA GLY A 92 -4.85 -6.70 -2.20
C GLY A 92 -4.18 -8.04 -2.53
N GLU A 93 -4.49 -8.65 -3.67
CA GLU A 93 -3.58 -9.65 -4.27
C GLU A 93 -2.41 -8.87 -4.87
N ILE A 94 -1.51 -8.44 -4.00
CA ILE A 94 -0.36 -7.64 -4.40
C ILE A 94 0.67 -8.61 -5.01
N ALA A 95 0.95 -8.44 -6.29
CA ALA A 95 2.27 -8.80 -6.79
C ALA A 95 3.23 -7.74 -6.24
N LEU A 96 3.60 -7.86 -4.96
CA LEU A 96 4.69 -7.07 -4.39
C LEU A 96 5.84 -7.32 -5.35
N ARG A 97 6.41 -6.25 -5.93
CA ARG A 97 7.67 -6.36 -6.68
C ARG A 97 8.57 -7.22 -5.83
N LYS A 98 8.85 -8.46 -6.26
CA LYS A 98 9.59 -9.42 -5.45
C LYS A 98 10.87 -8.71 -5.03
N ASN A 99 10.92 -8.30 -3.77
CA ASN A 99 12.11 -7.74 -3.17
C ASN A 99 13.21 -8.74 -3.45
N ARG A 100 14.23 -8.31 -4.20
CA ARG A 100 15.44 -9.11 -4.31
C ARG A 100 15.94 -9.26 -2.88
N LYS A 101 15.74 -10.47 -2.30
CA LYS A 101 16.21 -10.80 -0.96
C LYS A 101 17.68 -10.40 -0.89
N ALA A 102 18.01 -9.45 -0.03
CA ALA A 102 19.39 -9.08 0.17
C ALA A 102 20.08 -10.27 0.86
N VAL A 103 21.26 -10.64 0.36
CA VAL A 103 22.09 -11.69 0.96
C VAL A 103 23.24 -11.00 1.67
N CYS A 104 23.39 -11.26 2.97
CA CYS A 104 24.56 -10.78 3.70
C CYS A 104 25.82 -11.46 3.15
N LYS A 105 26.83 -10.70 2.71
CA LYS A 105 28.12 -11.24 2.24
C LYS A 105 28.81 -12.13 3.28
N ARG A 106 28.54 -11.94 4.58
CA ARG A 106 29.22 -12.64 5.69
C ARG A 106 28.47 -13.86 6.21
N CYS A 107 27.24 -13.70 6.71
CA CYS A 107 26.49 -14.81 7.29
C CYS A 107 25.62 -15.58 6.27
N LYS A 108 25.59 -15.12 5.00
CA LYS A 108 24.79 -15.70 3.90
C LYS A 108 23.28 -15.74 4.16
N SER A 109 22.80 -15.14 5.26
CA SER A 109 21.39 -15.03 5.58
C SER A 109 20.68 -14.15 4.56
N LYS A 110 19.52 -14.62 4.08
CA LYS A 110 18.62 -13.89 3.19
C LYS A 110 17.65 -13.10 4.06
N PHE A 111 17.55 -11.79 3.86
CA PHE A 111 16.62 -10.95 4.60
C PHE A 111 15.88 -9.99 3.66
N ASP A 112 14.70 -9.56 4.11
CA ASP A 112 13.86 -8.61 3.38
C ASP A 112 14.30 -7.18 3.72
N PRO A 113 14.74 -6.35 2.75
CA PRO A 113 15.19 -4.99 3.02
C PRO A 113 14.08 -4.06 3.51
N LEU A 114 12.81 -4.38 3.23
CA LEU A 114 11.67 -3.50 3.51
C LEU A 114 11.09 -3.66 4.92
N ASN A 115 11.35 -4.79 5.59
CA ASN A 115 10.81 -5.09 6.93
C ASN A 115 11.90 -5.18 8.03
N GLY A 116 13.07 -4.54 7.86
CA GLY A 116 14.14 -4.71 8.86
C GLY A 116 15.40 -3.84 8.85
N LYS A 117 15.42 -2.66 8.20
CA LYS A 117 16.56 -1.70 8.03
C LYS A 117 17.37 -1.87 6.72
N PRO A 118 17.86 -0.76 6.14
CA PRO A 118 18.06 -0.61 4.70
C PRO A 118 19.46 -0.98 4.19
N SER A 119 19.62 -0.77 2.88
CA SER A 119 20.74 -0.95 1.94
C SER A 119 22.14 -0.46 2.34
N ASN A 120 22.33 0.13 3.53
CA ASN A 120 23.61 0.52 4.14
C ASN A 120 23.63 0.29 5.67
N GLY A 121 22.68 -0.47 6.21
CA GLY A 121 22.53 -0.75 7.64
C GLY A 121 23.25 -2.04 8.09
N PRO A 122 23.33 -2.28 9.41
CA PRO A 122 23.87 -3.52 9.94
C PRO A 122 22.92 -4.70 9.67
N CYS A 123 23.47 -5.82 9.20
CA CYS A 123 22.69 -7.05 8.97
C CYS A 123 21.95 -7.47 10.25
N PRO A 124 20.65 -7.81 10.19
CA PRO A 124 19.86 -8.16 11.37
C PRO A 124 20.36 -9.41 12.11
N HIS A 125 21.14 -10.26 11.44
CA HIS A 125 21.63 -11.52 12.00
C HIS A 125 23.05 -11.44 12.56
N CYS A 126 23.92 -10.58 12.02
CA CYS A 126 25.32 -10.48 12.44
C CYS A 126 25.75 -9.05 12.84
N LYS A 127 24.83 -8.08 12.79
CA LYS A 127 24.99 -6.68 13.20
C LYS A 127 26.12 -5.90 12.50
N GLN A 128 26.65 -6.40 11.38
CA GLN A 128 27.72 -5.74 10.62
C GLN A 128 27.15 -4.92 9.44
N LEU A 129 27.70 -3.72 9.20
CA LEU A 129 27.32 -2.83 8.11
C LEU A 129 27.48 -3.51 6.74
N ILE A 130 26.42 -3.44 5.92
CA ILE A 130 26.43 -3.92 4.54
C ILE A 130 26.98 -2.78 3.68
N GLY A 131 28.30 -2.66 3.59
CA GLY A 131 28.93 -1.57 2.82
C GLY A 131 30.45 -1.45 3.00
N THR A 132 31.19 -2.31 2.31
CA THR A 132 32.30 -1.91 1.41
C THR A 132 32.21 -2.79 0.16
#